data_AF-A0A5A5RCY5-F1
#
_entry.id   AF-A0A5A5RCY5-F1
#
_cell.length_a   1.000
_cell.length_b   1.000
_cell.length_c   1.000
_cell.angle_alpha   90.00
_cell.angle_beta   90.00
_cell.angle_gamma   90.00
#
_symmetry.space_group_name_H-M   'P 1'
#
loop_
_entity.id
_entity.type
_entity.pdbx_description
1 polymer ?
#
loop_
_entity_poly.entity_id
_entity_poly.type
_entity_poly.pdbx_seq_one_letter_code
_entity_poly.pdbx_strand_id
1 'polypeptide(L)'
;MSQENVAAFLNLLLNDSELREKFKTRNLAELLFHAENIGQRFTFEQLSQVIAAMEIKIIREKLGEDFGPYSSLWVKMWGKYRLEYIIDNLLSGLSEEELEQLIQPIDHTIVID
;
A
#
# COMPACT_ATOMS: atom_id res chain seq x y z
N MET A 1 -7.19 -9.37 -9.59
CA MET A 1 -8.49 -8.66 -9.61
C MET A 1 -8.96 -8.00 -8.31
N SER A 2 -8.18 -7.92 -7.22
CA SER A 2 -8.57 -7.07 -6.07
C SER A 2 -7.40 -6.32 -5.44
N GLN A 3 -6.22 -6.93 -5.40
CA GLN A 3 -4.96 -6.22 -5.13
C GLN A 3 -4.61 -5.23 -6.25
N GLU A 4 -4.94 -5.55 -7.51
CA GLU A 4 -4.90 -4.61 -8.64
C GLU A 4 -5.74 -3.35 -8.40
N ASN A 5 -6.96 -3.50 -7.85
CA ASN A 5 -7.80 -2.35 -7.53
C ASN A 5 -7.22 -1.52 -6.38
N VAL A 6 -6.55 -2.16 -5.42
CA VAL A 6 -5.80 -1.45 -4.37
C VAL A 6 -4.66 -0.63 -5.00
N ALA A 7 -3.85 -1.23 -5.87
CA ALA A 7 -2.76 -0.53 -6.55
C ALA A 7 -3.27 0.64 -7.41
N ALA A 8 -4.33 0.42 -8.20
CA ALA A 8 -4.95 1.46 -9.00
C ALA A 8 -5.50 2.61 -8.13
N PHE A 9 -6.13 2.29 -7.00
CA PHE A 9 -6.60 3.29 -6.03
C PHE A 9 -5.45 4.09 -5.42
N LEU A 10 -4.37 3.43 -4.99
CA LEU A 10 -3.21 4.10 -4.42
C LEU A 10 -2.49 4.98 -5.46
N ASN A 11 -2.34 4.51 -6.70
CA ASN A 11 -1.80 5.29 -7.81
C ASN A 11 -2.66 6.51 -8.14
N LEU A 12 -3.99 6.39 -8.08
CA LEU A 12 -4.87 7.54 -8.24
C LEU A 12 -4.60 8.60 -7.16
N LEU A 13 -4.44 8.19 -5.90
CA LEU A 13 -4.17 9.11 -4.79
C LEU A 13 -2.75 9.70 -4.81
N LEU A 14 -1.78 9.02 -5.43
CA LEU A 14 -0.45 9.58 -5.66
C LEU A 14 -0.50 10.74 -6.65
N ASN A 15 -1.32 10.59 -7.71
CA ASN A 15 -1.38 11.53 -8.82
C ASN A 15 -2.44 12.62 -8.65
N ASP A 16 -3.41 12.44 -7.74
CA ASP A 16 -4.47 13.41 -7.44
C ASP A 16 -4.36 13.92 -6.00
N SER A 17 -3.64 15.04 -5.84
CA SER A 17 -3.42 15.68 -4.55
C SER A 17 -4.70 16.21 -3.88
N GLU A 18 -5.72 16.59 -4.66
CA GLU A 18 -6.99 17.09 -4.12
C GLU A 18 -7.80 15.94 -3.53
N LEU A 19 -7.88 14.82 -4.25
CA LEU A 19 -8.53 13.62 -3.78
C LEU A 19 -7.82 13.05 -2.55
N ARG A 20 -6.48 13.07 -2.55
CA ARG A 20 -5.67 12.67 -1.39
C ARG A 20 -5.97 13.52 -0.16
N GLU A 21 -5.99 14.84 -0.30
CA GLU A 21 -6.29 15.75 0.81
C GLU A 21 -7.69 15.50 1.38
N LYS A 22 -8.67 15.24 0.51
CA LYS A 22 -10.04 14.89 0.91
C LYS A 22 -10.13 13.57 1.69
N PHE A 23 -9.24 12.62 1.40
CA PHE A 23 -9.28 11.27 1.96
C PHE A 23 -8.34 11.05 3.15
N LYS A 24 -7.35 11.90 3.38
CA LYS A 24 -6.33 11.66 4.42
C LYS A 24 -6.89 11.57 5.85
N THR A 25 -7.99 12.27 6.15
CA THR A 25 -8.64 12.25 7.46
C THR A 25 -9.74 11.19 7.57
N ARG A 26 -10.02 10.48 6.47
CA ARG A 26 -11.07 9.46 6.45
C ARG A 26 -10.61 8.24 7.19
N ASN A 27 -11.54 7.64 7.92
CA ASN A 27 -11.30 6.32 8.45
C ASN A 27 -11.33 5.28 7.32
N LEU A 28 -10.90 4.08 7.67
CA LEU A 28 -10.75 2.99 6.71
C LEU A 28 -12.07 2.56 6.04
N ALA A 29 -13.20 2.56 6.76
CA ALA A 29 -14.48 2.19 6.18
C ALA A 29 -14.94 3.24 5.15
N GLU A 30 -14.72 4.53 5.45
CA GLU A 30 -14.97 5.63 4.51
C GLU A 30 -14.08 5.51 3.26
N LEU A 31 -12.80 5.14 3.42
CA LEU A 31 -11.89 4.92 2.29
C LEU A 31 -12.39 3.80 1.36
N LEU A 32 -12.79 2.65 1.93
CA LEU A 32 -13.33 1.53 1.15
C LEU A 32 -14.60 1.92 0.40
N PHE A 33 -15.51 2.63 1.07
CA PHE A 33 -16.73 3.15 0.45
C PHE A 33 -16.43 4.12 -0.70
N HIS A 34 -15.47 5.03 -0.52
CA HIS A 34 -15.08 5.95 -1.57
C HIS A 34 -14.37 5.27 -2.74
N ALA A 35 -13.52 4.28 -2.45
CA ALA A 35 -12.86 3.47 -3.48
C ALA A 35 -13.88 2.74 -4.36
N GLU A 36 -14.91 2.14 -3.75
CA GLU A 36 -16.00 1.49 -4.49
C GLU A 36 -16.77 2.48 -5.39
N ASN A 37 -17.06 3.69 -4.90
CA ASN A 37 -17.76 4.72 -5.67
C ASN A 37 -16.99 5.22 -6.90
N ILE A 38 -15.66 5.06 -6.93
CA ILE A 38 -14.81 5.41 -8.08
C ILE A 38 -14.42 4.17 -8.91
N GLY A 39 -15.10 3.05 -8.70
CA GLY A 39 -14.91 1.81 -9.46
C GLY A 39 -13.78 0.89 -8.95
N GLN A 40 -13.13 1.25 -7.85
CA GLN A 40 -12.02 0.50 -7.25
C GLN A 40 -12.49 -0.30 -6.04
N ARG A 41 -13.12 -1.45 -6.28
CA ARG A 41 -13.64 -2.29 -5.18
C ARG A 41 -12.57 -3.22 -4.62
N PHE A 42 -12.30 -3.11 -3.32
CA PHE A 42 -11.43 -4.03 -2.57
C PHE A 42 -11.86 -4.10 -1.09
N THR A 43 -11.32 -5.07 -0.35
CA THR A 43 -11.58 -5.28 1.09
C THR A 43 -10.48 -4.71 1.96
N PHE A 44 -10.75 -4.58 3.26
CA PHE A 44 -9.73 -4.24 4.25
C PHE A 44 -8.54 -5.20 4.22
N GLU A 45 -8.81 -6.50 4.12
CA GLU A 45 -7.77 -7.52 4.09
C GLU A 45 -6.83 -7.33 2.90
N GLN A 46 -7.39 -7.06 1.71
CA GLN A 46 -6.62 -6.81 0.50
C GLN A 46 -5.77 -5.55 0.61
N LEU A 47 -6.33 -4.47 1.14
CA LEU A 47 -5.57 -3.24 1.39
C LEU A 47 -4.43 -3.49 2.39
N SER A 48 -4.71 -4.21 3.47
CA SER A 48 -3.72 -4.52 4.51
C SER A 48 -2.59 -5.41 4.00
N GLN A 49 -2.91 -6.41 3.15
CA GLN A 49 -1.93 -7.27 2.52
C GLN A 49 -0.97 -6.48 1.62
N VAL A 50 -1.51 -5.61 0.75
CA VAL A 50 -0.67 -4.77 -0.13
C VAL A 50 0.21 -3.83 0.69
N ILE A 51 -0.34 -3.20 1.73
CA ILE A 51 0.45 -2.32 2.61
C ILE A 51 1.57 -3.08 3.32
N ALA A 52 1.27 -4.25 3.91
CA ALA A 52 2.27 -5.07 4.57
C ALA A 52 3.38 -5.51 3.59
N ALA A 53 3.01 -5.86 2.36
CA ALA A 53 3.97 -6.24 1.32
C ALA A 53 4.87 -5.05 0.93
N MET A 54 4.33 -3.84 0.80
CA MET A 54 5.11 -2.62 0.57
C MET A 54 6.07 -2.32 1.75
N GLU A 55 5.59 -2.43 2.99
CA GLU A 55 6.41 -2.21 4.19
C GLU A 55 7.58 -3.19 4.24
N ILE A 56 7.33 -4.49 4.01
CA ILE A 56 8.39 -5.52 3.98
C ILE A 56 9.41 -5.22 2.88
N LYS A 57 8.96 -4.88 1.67
CA LYS A 57 9.85 -4.58 0.55
C LYS A 57 10.73 -3.38 0.84
N ILE A 58 10.16 -2.30 1.38
CA ILE A 58 10.93 -1.10 1.71
C ILE A 58 11.94 -1.37 2.81
N ILE A 59 11.53 -2.03 3.89
CA ILE A 59 12.43 -2.34 5.01
C ILE A 59 13.60 -3.19 4.52
N ARG A 60 13.33 -4.26 3.80
CA ARG A 60 14.39 -5.21 3.40
C ARG A 60 15.24 -4.72 2.23
N GLU A 61 14.61 -4.18 1.20
CA GLU A 61 15.30 -3.93 -0.08
C GLU A 61 15.74 -2.48 -0.25
N LYS A 62 15.00 -1.52 0.33
CA LYS A 62 15.34 -0.09 0.19
C LYS A 62 16.15 0.42 1.38
N LEU A 63 15.82 -0.04 2.59
CA LEU A 63 16.51 0.36 3.83
C LEU A 63 17.63 -0.63 4.22
N GLY A 64 17.58 -1.87 3.73
CA GLY A 64 18.56 -2.91 4.08
C GLY A 64 18.45 -3.35 5.54
N GLU A 65 17.26 -3.24 6.14
CA GLU A 65 16.98 -3.53 7.54
C GLU A 65 16.23 -4.86 7.69
N ASP A 66 16.35 -5.46 8.88
CA ASP A 66 15.49 -6.57 9.27
C ASP A 66 14.06 -6.07 9.52
N PHE A 67 13.08 -6.82 9.03
CA PHE A 67 11.68 -6.53 9.34
C PHE A 67 11.41 -6.78 10.83
N GLY A 68 11.15 -5.71 11.58
CA GLY A 68 10.95 -5.78 13.02
C GLY A 68 10.63 -4.43 13.63
N PRO A 69 10.34 -4.37 14.94
CA PRO A 69 9.84 -3.17 15.62
C PRO A 69 10.85 -2.01 15.67
N TYR A 70 12.11 -2.25 15.31
CA TYR A 70 13.19 -1.26 15.34
C TYR A 70 13.49 -0.63 13.97
N SER A 71 12.72 -0.97 12.93
CA SER A 71 12.95 -0.38 11.61
C SER A 71 12.79 1.13 11.62
N SER A 72 13.67 1.83 10.89
CA SER A 72 13.61 3.28 10.72
C SER A 72 12.35 3.74 9.97
N LEU A 73 11.68 2.84 9.24
CA LEU A 73 10.42 3.11 8.56
C LEU A 73 9.33 3.54 9.54
N TRP A 74 9.25 2.94 10.74
CA TRP A 74 8.18 3.22 11.70
C TRP A 74 8.20 4.65 12.23
N VAL A 75 9.38 5.25 12.31
CA VAL A 75 9.55 6.66 12.69
C VAL A 75 8.84 7.58 11.68
N LYS A 76 8.73 7.18 10.41
CA LYS A 76 8.05 7.95 9.35
C LYS A 76 6.53 7.97 9.51
N MET A 77 5.96 7.05 10.27
CA MET A 77 4.51 6.98 10.51
C MET A 77 4.07 7.94 11.62
N TRP A 78 4.97 8.35 12.53
CA TRP A 78 4.60 9.14 13.70
C TRP A 78 4.14 10.55 13.34
N GLY A 79 2.99 10.96 13.91
CA GLY A 79 2.41 12.28 13.68
C GLY A 79 1.79 12.49 12.29
N LYS A 80 1.70 11.45 11.46
CA LYS A 80 1.11 11.51 10.12
C LYS A 80 -0.24 10.81 10.05
N TYR A 81 -1.07 11.23 9.10
CA TYR A 81 -2.23 10.43 8.72
C TYR A 81 -1.78 9.13 8.07
N ARG A 82 -2.50 8.02 8.32
CA ARG A 82 -2.15 6.70 7.76
C ARG A 82 -2.02 6.74 6.24
N LEU A 83 -2.90 7.46 5.56
CA LEU A 83 -2.87 7.60 4.11
C LEU A 83 -1.63 8.37 3.63
N GLU A 84 -1.24 9.43 4.32
CA GLU A 84 -0.02 10.18 3.97
C GLU A 84 1.21 9.31 4.11
N TYR A 85 1.32 8.52 5.19
CA TYR A 85 2.40 7.56 5.34
C TYR A 85 2.42 6.52 4.20
N ILE A 86 1.27 5.99 3.79
CA ILE A 86 1.20 5.03 2.67
C ILE A 86 1.70 5.69 1.38
N ILE A 87 1.21 6.88 1.04
CA ILE A 87 1.55 7.51 -0.24
C ILE A 87 3.00 8.03 -0.23
N ASP A 88 3.42 8.76 0.82
CA ASP A 88 4.70 9.47 0.85
C ASP A 88 5.89 8.59 1.22
N ASN A 89 5.66 7.50 1.96
CA ASN A 89 6.73 6.68 2.50
C ASN A 89 6.72 5.25 1.98
N LEU A 90 5.56 4.77 1.49
CA LEU A 90 5.49 3.45 0.87
C LEU A 90 5.49 3.55 -0.65
N LEU A 91 4.41 4.08 -1.20
CA LEU A 91 4.16 4.07 -2.64
C LEU A 91 5.19 4.89 -3.42
N SER A 92 5.56 6.09 -2.94
CA SER A 92 6.58 6.93 -3.58
C SER A 92 7.98 6.29 -3.65
N GLY A 93 8.25 5.30 -2.80
CA GLY A 93 9.52 4.56 -2.75
C GLY A 93 9.56 3.35 -3.67
N LEU A 94 8.47 3.06 -4.38
CA LEU A 94 8.32 1.93 -5.29
C LEU A 94 8.10 2.44 -6.73
N SER A 95 8.72 1.75 -7.68
CA SER A 95 8.36 1.86 -9.09
C SER A 95 7.02 1.17 -9.39
N GLU A 96 6.44 1.44 -10.54
CA GLU A 96 5.20 0.80 -10.99
C GLU A 96 5.40 -0.72 -11.12
N GLU A 97 6.54 -1.15 -11.67
CA GLU A 97 6.90 -2.56 -11.81
C GLU A 97 7.04 -3.26 -10.45
N GLU A 98 7.60 -2.56 -9.45
CA GLU A 98 7.70 -3.08 -8.09
C GLU A 98 6.33 -3.21 -7.43
N LEU A 99 5.41 -2.28 -7.67
CA LEU A 99 4.04 -2.36 -7.18
C LEU A 99 3.28 -3.51 -7.84
N GLU A 100 3.46 -3.71 -9.15
CA GLU A 100 2.87 -4.83 -9.89
C GLU A 100 3.32 -6.19 -9.34
N GLN A 101 4.61 -6.34 -9.02
CA GLN A 101 5.14 -7.57 -8.41
C GLN A 101 4.50 -7.88 -7.05
N LEU A 102 4.09 -6.86 -6.29
CA LEU A 102 3.49 -7.03 -4.97
C LEU A 102 2.02 -7.46 -5.02
N ILE A 103 1.33 -7.20 -6.13
CA ILE A 103 -0.11 -7.50 -6.31
C ILE A 103 -0.37 -8.75 -7.14
N GLN A 104 0.69 -9.39 -7.65
CA GLN A 104 0.57 -10.69 -8.28
C GLN A 104 0.31 -11.75 -7.19
N PRO A 105 -0.62 -12.69 -7.43
CA PRO A 105 -0.76 -13.84 -6.55
C PRO A 105 0.59 -14.53 -6.44
N ILE A 106 1.05 -14.78 -5.22
CA ILE A 106 2.16 -15.71 -5.01
C ILE A 106 1.67 -17.06 -5.53
N ASP A 107 2.16 -17.46 -6.70
CA ASP A 107 1.87 -18.77 -7.26
C ASP A 107 2.52 -19.80 -6.33
N HIS A 108 1.73 -20.36 -5.40
CA HIS A 108 2.13 -21.49 -4.56
C HIS A 108 2.17 -22.79 -5.39
N THR A 109 2.79 -22.76 -6.57
CA THR A 109 3.24 -23.99 -7.22
C THR A 109 4.63 -24.30 -6.67
N ILE A 110 4.68 -24.74 -5.41
CA ILE A 110 5.84 -25.50 -4.92
C ILE A 110 5.77 -26.84 -5.65
N VAL A 111 6.51 -26.96 -6.74
CA VAL A 111 6.90 -28.27 -7.28
C VAL A 111 7.85 -28.87 -6.25
N ILE A 112 7.33 -29.80 -5.45
CA ILE A 112 8.17 -30.71 -4.68
C ILE A 112 8.58 -31.80 -5.69
N ASP A 113 9.81 -31.70 -6.19
CA ASP A 113 10.52 -32.86 -6.76
C ASP A 113 11.15 -33.68 -5.62
#